data_AF-U2PQE5-F1
#
_entry.id   AF-U2PQE5-F1
#
_cell.length_a   1.000
_cell.length_b   1.000
_cell.length_c   1.000
_cell.angle_alpha   90.00
_cell.angle_beta   90.00
_cell.angle_gamma   90.00
#
_symmetry.space_group_name_H-M   'P 1'
#
loop_
_entity.id
_entity.type
_entity.pdbx_description
1 polymer ?
#
loop_
_entity_poly.entity_id
_entity_poly.type
_entity_poly.pdbx_seq_one_letter_code
_entity_poly.pdbx_strand_id
1 'polypeptide(L)'
;MGKQSIRENKTIYQIFRETAGLTRSEASEKMAAVSDSKIEKFEYELQDPTPYDIVQMADAYKRPDLCNYFCSHKCEIGHRYVPEVEVSDLSDIILETIASLNEINPLTTRLIQIARGGKISDDEIKDFAFISKKLDEISLAVDALNLWVDKTASEQKLNIELLHSEKEKLK
;
A
#
# COMPACT_ATOMS: atom_id res chain seq x y z
N MET A 1 31.09 14.11 0.04
CA MET A 1 30.14 13.57 -0.97
C MET A 1 30.15 12.06 -0.86
N GLY A 2 29.07 11.46 -0.35
CA GLY A 2 28.97 10.00 -0.20
C GLY A 2 28.92 9.32 -1.56
N LYS A 3 29.73 8.26 -1.76
CA LYS A 3 29.72 7.49 -3.00
C LYS A 3 28.40 6.71 -3.12
N GLN A 4 27.74 6.80 -4.27
CA GLN A 4 26.64 5.91 -4.62
C GLN A 4 27.15 4.47 -4.77
N SER A 5 26.36 3.50 -4.31
CA SER A 5 26.77 2.09 -4.27
C SER A 5 26.63 1.42 -5.65
N ILE A 6 27.60 0.58 -5.99
CA ILE A 6 27.74 -0.13 -7.29
C ILE A 6 27.26 -1.59 -7.19
N ARG A 7 26.55 -1.96 -6.12
CA ARG A 7 26.10 -3.34 -5.88
C ARG A 7 24.90 -3.68 -6.78
N GLU A 8 24.88 -4.88 -7.37
CA GLU A 8 23.80 -5.34 -8.27
C GLU A 8 22.51 -5.70 -7.51
N ASN A 9 22.60 -6.33 -6.33
CA ASN A 9 21.44 -6.70 -5.52
C ASN A 9 21.15 -5.64 -4.44
N LYS A 10 20.49 -4.56 -4.83
CA LYS A 10 20.06 -3.49 -3.90
C LYS A 10 18.71 -3.83 -3.29
N THR A 11 18.56 -3.64 -1.98
CA THR A 11 17.25 -3.75 -1.33
C THR A 11 16.33 -2.60 -1.75
N ILE A 12 15.02 -2.79 -1.56
CA ILE A 12 14.02 -1.75 -1.85
C ILE A 12 14.32 -0.42 -1.12
N TYR A 13 14.82 -0.52 0.12
CA TYR A 13 15.21 0.64 0.94
C TYR A 13 16.31 1.46 0.27
N GLN A 14 17.32 0.78 -0.28
CA GLN A 14 18.42 1.44 -0.97
C GLN A 14 17.97 2.04 -2.29
N ILE A 15 17.19 1.29 -3.08
CA ILE A 15 16.67 1.76 -4.38
C ILE A 15 15.84 3.03 -4.18
N PHE A 16 14.97 3.05 -3.17
CA PHE A 16 14.06 4.18 -2.94
C PHE A 16 14.82 5.41 -2.46
N ARG A 17 15.78 5.26 -1.54
CA ARG A 17 16.64 6.36 -1.11
C ARG A 17 17.44 6.96 -2.27
N GLU A 18 18.05 6.10 -3.10
CA GLU A 18 18.84 6.56 -4.25
C GLU A 18 17.96 7.20 -5.34
N THR A 19 16.76 6.69 -5.57
CA THR A 19 15.77 7.29 -6.49
C THR A 19 15.30 8.66 -6.00
N ALA A 20 15.20 8.84 -4.68
CA ALA A 20 14.95 10.14 -4.06
C ALA A 20 16.17 11.09 -4.13
N GLY A 21 17.31 10.64 -4.66
CA GLY A 21 18.53 11.43 -4.80
C GLY A 21 19.26 11.69 -3.49
N LEU A 22 18.99 10.92 -2.43
CA LEU A 22 19.51 11.15 -1.09
C LEU A 22 20.71 10.26 -0.79
N THR A 23 21.75 10.81 -0.16
CA THR A 23 22.74 10.03 0.59
C THR A 23 22.15 9.53 1.90
N ARG A 24 22.83 8.58 2.58
CA ARG A 24 22.37 8.10 3.91
C ARG A 24 22.34 9.22 4.95
N SER A 25 23.31 10.14 4.90
CA SER A 25 23.35 11.30 5.80
C SER A 25 22.14 12.21 5.58
N GLU A 26 21.89 12.60 4.33
CA GLU A 26 20.75 13.48 3.99
C GLU A 26 19.40 12.82 4.28
N ALA A 27 19.29 11.50 4.09
CA ALA A 27 18.11 10.75 4.47
C ALA A 27 17.92 10.74 6.00
N SER A 28 18.98 10.48 6.75
CA SER A 28 18.95 10.48 8.21
C SER A 28 18.56 11.83 8.79
N GLU A 29 19.02 12.94 8.20
CA GLU A 29 18.63 14.29 8.62
C GLU A 29 17.14 14.59 8.45
N LYS A 30 16.45 13.85 7.58
CA LYS A 30 15.00 13.96 7.36
C LYS A 30 14.17 13.06 8.28
N MET A 31 14.80 12.23 9.11
CA MET A 31 14.12 11.24 9.95
C MET A 31 14.51 11.41 11.41
N ALA A 32 13.56 11.25 12.33
CA ALA A 32 13.81 11.41 13.76
C ALA A 32 14.50 10.19 14.39
N ALA A 33 14.16 8.98 13.95
CA ALA A 33 14.62 7.74 14.60
C ALA A 33 15.57 6.87 13.78
N VAL A 34 15.81 7.24 12.51
CA VAL A 34 16.57 6.43 11.55
C VAL A 34 17.89 7.12 11.25
N SER A 35 18.96 6.67 11.91
CA SER A 35 20.32 7.18 11.70
C SER A 35 20.94 6.65 10.40
N ASP A 36 22.00 7.30 9.91
CA ASP A 36 22.81 6.82 8.79
C ASP A 36 23.26 5.35 8.92
N SER A 37 23.66 4.96 10.13
CA SER A 37 24.07 3.60 10.49
C SER A 37 22.90 2.62 10.48
N LYS A 38 21.71 3.04 10.90
CA LYS A 38 20.50 2.21 10.77
C LYS A 38 20.13 2.00 9.30
N ILE A 39 20.16 3.05 8.48
CA ILE A 39 19.91 2.95 7.03
C ILE A 39 20.86 1.94 6.42
N GLU A 40 22.16 2.04 6.73
CA GLU A 40 23.14 1.08 6.25
C GLU A 40 22.79 -0.37 6.64
N LYS A 41 22.43 -0.61 7.90
CA LYS A 41 22.03 -1.95 8.37
C LYS A 41 20.78 -2.48 7.66
N PHE A 42 19.78 -1.63 7.42
CA PHE A 42 18.58 -1.99 6.66
C PHE A 42 18.93 -2.35 5.21
N GLU A 43 19.80 -1.56 4.59
CA GLU A 43 20.22 -1.78 3.20
C GLU A 43 21.06 -3.05 3.01
N TYR A 44 21.82 -3.45 4.04
CA TYR A 44 22.59 -4.68 4.06
C TYR A 44 21.86 -5.87 4.71
N GLU A 45 20.59 -5.71 5.07
CA GLU A 45 19.76 -6.74 5.71
C GLU A 45 20.39 -7.28 7.02
N LEU A 46 21.16 -6.45 7.72
CA LEU A 46 21.78 -6.76 9.01
C LEU A 46 20.83 -6.52 10.19
N GLN A 47 19.76 -5.76 9.94
CA GLN A 47 18.73 -5.42 10.90
C GLN A 47 17.41 -5.21 10.17
N ASP A 48 16.32 -5.73 10.69
CA ASP A 48 14.99 -5.44 10.16
C ASP A 48 14.47 -4.08 10.66
N PRO A 49 13.85 -3.27 9.79
CA PRO A 49 13.23 -2.03 10.19
C PRO A 49 11.93 -2.28 10.97
N THR A 50 11.65 -1.43 11.94
CA THR A 50 10.34 -1.42 12.62
C THR A 50 9.31 -0.68 11.79
N PRO A 51 7.99 -0.85 12.04
CA PRO A 51 6.97 -0.04 11.39
C PRO A 51 7.21 1.47 11.51
N TYR A 52 7.73 1.93 12.65
CA TYR A 52 8.04 3.34 12.87
C TYR A 52 9.26 3.83 12.06
N ASP A 53 10.24 2.96 11.81
CA ASP A 53 11.34 3.28 10.90
C ASP A 53 10.81 3.39 9.44
N ILE A 54 9.92 2.47 9.04
CA ILE A 54 9.36 2.44 7.67
C ILE A 54 8.53 3.67 7.34
N VAL A 55 7.65 4.11 8.25
CA VAL A 55 6.85 5.33 8.02
C VAL A 55 7.75 6.54 7.74
N GLN A 56 8.80 6.72 8.55
CA GLN A 56 9.74 7.82 8.35
C GLN A 56 10.53 7.70 7.05
N MET A 57 10.92 6.48 6.67
CA MET A 57 11.60 6.24 5.39
C MET A 57 10.68 6.51 4.20
N ALA A 58 9.41 6.10 4.27
CA ALA A 58 8.42 6.36 3.23
C ALA A 58 8.22 7.87 3.01
N ASP A 59 8.09 8.64 4.10
CA ASP A 59 7.96 10.10 4.06
C ASP A 59 9.23 10.77 3.51
N ALA A 60 10.39 10.39 4.04
CA ALA A 60 11.68 10.97 3.63
C ALA A 60 12.00 10.71 2.15
N TYR A 61 11.60 9.53 1.64
CA TYR A 61 11.86 9.11 0.26
C TYR A 61 10.73 9.48 -0.71
N LYS A 62 9.58 9.97 -0.20
CA LYS A 62 8.33 10.18 -0.97
C LYS A 62 7.87 8.89 -1.67
N ARG A 63 7.91 7.78 -0.91
CA ARG A 63 7.56 6.43 -1.38
C ARG A 63 6.57 5.78 -0.41
N PRO A 64 5.28 6.18 -0.45
CA PRO A 64 4.25 5.59 0.41
C PRO A 64 4.05 4.09 0.14
N ASP A 65 4.40 3.63 -1.05
CA ASP A 65 4.41 2.21 -1.43
C ASP A 65 5.41 1.38 -0.61
N LEU A 66 6.38 2.01 0.05
CA LEU A 66 7.26 1.34 1.00
C LEU A 66 6.50 0.79 2.23
N CYS A 67 5.44 1.50 2.67
CA CYS A 67 4.58 1.04 3.75
C CYS A 67 3.77 -0.19 3.32
N ASN A 68 3.20 -0.18 2.11
CA ASN A 68 2.49 -1.34 1.57
C ASN A 68 3.44 -2.54 1.48
N TYR A 69 4.63 -2.37 0.88
CA TYR A 69 5.64 -3.43 0.77
C TYR A 69 5.98 -4.04 2.14
N PHE A 70 6.26 -3.21 3.15
CA PHE A 70 6.57 -3.71 4.48
C PHE A 70 5.39 -4.49 5.07
N CYS A 71 4.17 -3.99 4.95
CA CYS A 71 2.98 -4.66 5.45
C CYS A 71 2.74 -6.00 4.73
N SER A 72 2.87 -6.06 3.40
CA SER A 72 2.58 -7.26 2.61
C SER A 72 3.70 -8.31 2.65
N HIS A 73 4.95 -7.95 2.99
CA HIS A 73 6.10 -8.87 2.92
C HIS A 73 6.86 -9.10 4.23
N LYS A 74 6.84 -8.15 5.17
CA LYS A 74 7.72 -8.15 6.36
C LYS A 74 6.94 -8.16 7.67
N CYS A 75 5.77 -7.53 7.71
CA CYS A 75 4.93 -7.53 8.90
C CYS A 75 4.22 -8.88 9.07
N GLU A 76 4.41 -9.57 10.20
CA GLU A 76 3.76 -10.85 10.50
C GLU A 76 2.22 -10.81 10.45
N ILE A 77 1.63 -9.68 10.86
CA ILE A 77 0.18 -9.47 10.79
C ILE A 77 -0.19 -9.06 9.35
N GLY A 78 0.52 -8.08 8.81
CA GLY A 78 0.23 -7.51 7.48
C GLY A 78 0.31 -8.57 6.38
N HIS A 79 1.31 -9.45 6.40
CA HIS A 79 1.51 -10.48 5.38
C HIS A 79 0.30 -11.43 5.24
N ARG A 80 -0.55 -11.53 6.27
CA ARG A 80 -1.76 -12.36 6.26
C ARG A 80 -2.99 -11.65 5.71
N TYR A 81 -3.03 -10.31 5.78
CA TYR A 81 -4.27 -9.54 5.61
C TYR A 81 -4.16 -8.36 4.64
N VAL A 82 -2.93 -7.88 4.37
CA VAL A 82 -2.66 -6.71 3.54
C VAL A 82 -2.12 -7.21 2.20
N PRO A 83 -2.86 -7.02 1.09
CA PRO A 83 -2.36 -7.38 -0.23
C PRO A 83 -1.19 -6.48 -0.62
N GLU A 84 -0.29 -7.02 -1.45
CA GLU A 84 0.63 -6.17 -2.21
C GLU A 84 -0.15 -5.41 -3.28
N VAL A 85 0.13 -4.12 -3.37
CA VAL A 85 -0.56 -3.20 -4.28
C VAL A 85 0.47 -2.58 -5.22
N GLU A 86 0.25 -2.73 -6.52
CA GLU A 86 1.05 -2.05 -7.52
C GLU A 86 0.55 -0.64 -7.78
N VAL A 87 1.48 0.27 -8.11
CA VAL A 87 1.11 1.63 -8.47
C VAL A 87 0.68 1.68 -9.93
N SER A 88 -0.61 1.89 -10.16
CA SER A 88 -1.20 2.09 -11.49
C SER A 88 -1.66 3.54 -11.68
N ASP A 89 -1.94 3.92 -12.93
CA ASP A 89 -2.53 5.22 -13.22
C ASP A 89 -3.98 5.30 -12.74
N LEU A 90 -4.44 6.53 -12.43
CA LEU A 90 -5.80 6.74 -11.92
C LEU A 90 -6.87 6.18 -12.86
N SER A 91 -6.69 6.30 -14.17
CA SER A 91 -7.64 5.76 -15.15
C SER A 91 -7.81 4.25 -15.02
N ASP A 92 -6.70 3.53 -14.84
CA ASP A 92 -6.71 2.08 -14.77
C ASP A 92 -7.36 1.61 -13.48
N ILE A 93 -7.02 2.24 -12.35
CA ILE A 93 -7.64 1.98 -11.04
C ILE A 93 -9.15 2.19 -11.10
N ILE A 94 -9.62 3.29 -11.72
CA ILE A 94 -11.04 3.58 -11.82
C ILE A 94 -11.76 2.59 -12.75
N LEU A 95 -11.13 2.22 -13.88
CA LEU A 95 -11.69 1.24 -14.81
C LEU A 95 -11.82 -0.15 -14.16
N GLU A 96 -10.77 -0.59 -13.45
CA GLU A 96 -10.79 -1.85 -12.69
C GLU A 96 -11.85 -1.82 -11.59
N THR A 97 -11.94 -0.73 -10.83
CA THR A 97 -12.96 -0.55 -9.79
C THR A 97 -14.38 -0.68 -10.38
N ILE A 98 -14.66 0.01 -11.49
CA ILE A 98 -15.97 -0.03 -12.15
C ILE A 98 -16.25 -1.42 -12.72
N ALA A 99 -15.25 -2.09 -13.30
CA ALA A 99 -15.39 -3.44 -13.79
C ALA A 99 -15.79 -4.42 -12.67
N SER A 100 -15.07 -4.38 -11.55
CA SER A 100 -15.35 -5.22 -10.37
C SER A 100 -16.75 -4.93 -9.77
N LEU A 101 -17.15 -3.66 -9.72
CA LEU A 101 -18.49 -3.26 -9.27
C LEU A 101 -19.60 -3.73 -10.23
N ASN A 102 -19.36 -3.71 -11.54
CA ASN A 102 -20.33 -4.21 -12.51
C ASN A 102 -20.51 -5.73 -12.41
N GLU A 103 -19.45 -6.46 -12.09
CA GLU A 103 -19.51 -7.91 -11.89
C GLU A 103 -20.22 -8.29 -10.58
N ILE A 104 -20.10 -7.46 -9.53
CA ILE A 104 -20.76 -7.75 -8.25
C ILE A 104 -22.24 -7.36 -8.21
N ASN A 105 -22.63 -6.31 -8.93
CA ASN A 105 -24.00 -5.80 -8.95
C ASN A 105 -25.08 -6.89 -9.18
N PRO A 106 -24.96 -7.80 -10.18
CA PRO A 106 -25.94 -8.88 -10.37
C PRO A 106 -25.95 -9.93 -9.24
N LEU A 107 -24.89 -10.01 -8.43
CA LEU A 107 -24.76 -11.01 -7.36
C LEU A 107 -25.37 -10.56 -6.02
N THR A 108 -25.74 -9.29 -5.89
CA THR A 108 -26.29 -8.68 -4.66
C THR A 108 -27.47 -9.47 -4.08
N THR A 109 -28.42 -9.90 -4.90
CA THR A 109 -29.57 -10.70 -4.46
C THR A 109 -29.13 -12.06 -3.90
N ARG A 110 -28.14 -12.70 -4.53
CA ARG A 110 -27.62 -14.00 -4.08
C ARG A 110 -26.87 -13.85 -2.76
N LEU A 111 -26.08 -12.78 -2.60
CA LEU A 111 -25.39 -12.48 -1.34
C LEU A 111 -26.38 -12.30 -0.17
N ILE A 112 -27.49 -11.59 -0.40
CA ILE A 112 -28.56 -11.43 0.61
C ILE A 112 -29.16 -12.79 1.00
N GLN A 113 -29.38 -13.68 0.03
CA GLN A 113 -29.92 -15.02 0.30
C GLN A 113 -28.97 -15.83 1.17
N ILE A 114 -27.67 -15.86 0.83
CA ILE A 114 -26.63 -16.56 1.59
C ILE A 114 -26.54 -15.98 3.02
N ALA A 115 -26.58 -14.66 3.17
CA ALA A 115 -26.44 -14.01 4.47
C ALA A 115 -27.66 -14.19 5.40
N ARG A 116 -28.84 -14.54 4.86
CA ARG A 116 -30.11 -14.56 5.59
C ARG A 116 -30.09 -15.44 6.84
N GLY A 117 -29.40 -16.58 6.77
CA GLY A 117 -29.32 -17.55 7.87
C GLY A 117 -28.22 -17.26 8.89
N GLY A 118 -27.34 -16.28 8.63
CA GLY A 118 -26.16 -15.97 9.46
C GLY A 118 -25.07 -17.06 9.43
N LYS A 119 -25.25 -18.11 8.63
CA LYS A 119 -24.30 -19.20 8.40
C LYS A 119 -24.34 -19.58 6.93
N ILE A 120 -23.17 -19.75 6.33
CA ILE A 120 -23.02 -20.23 4.95
C ILE A 120 -23.09 -21.75 4.99
N SER A 121 -24.03 -22.34 4.25
CA SER A 121 -24.13 -23.81 4.12
C SER A 121 -23.23 -24.36 3.02
N ASP A 122 -22.96 -25.67 3.05
CA ASP A 122 -22.05 -26.32 2.09
C ASP A 122 -22.48 -26.15 0.62
N ASP A 123 -23.78 -26.10 0.35
CA ASP A 123 -24.35 -25.85 -0.97
C ASP A 123 -24.20 -24.39 -1.44
N GLU A 124 -23.98 -23.46 -0.51
CA GLU A 124 -23.74 -22.04 -0.77
C GLU A 124 -22.26 -21.70 -0.94
N ILE A 125 -21.33 -22.56 -0.50
CA ILE A 125 -19.88 -22.30 -0.52
C ILE A 125 -19.38 -21.88 -1.90
N LYS A 126 -19.86 -22.51 -2.97
CA LYS A 126 -19.42 -22.18 -4.33
C LYS A 126 -19.79 -20.75 -4.71
N ASP A 127 -21.03 -20.35 -4.45
CA ASP A 127 -21.51 -19.01 -4.78
C ASP A 127 -20.87 -17.97 -3.86
N PHE A 128 -20.73 -18.29 -2.57
CA PHE A 128 -20.06 -17.42 -1.61
C PHE A 128 -18.59 -17.22 -1.95
N ALA A 129 -17.85 -18.26 -2.32
CA ALA A 129 -16.45 -18.16 -2.72
C ALA A 129 -16.28 -17.26 -3.95
N PHE A 130 -17.19 -17.37 -4.94
CA PHE A 130 -17.16 -16.49 -6.10
C PHE A 130 -17.43 -15.03 -5.71
N ILE A 131 -18.46 -14.77 -4.90
CA ILE A 131 -18.81 -13.42 -4.44
C ILE A 131 -17.69 -12.83 -3.57
N SER A 132 -17.13 -13.62 -2.65
CA SER A 132 -16.00 -13.22 -1.78
C SER A 132 -14.81 -12.79 -2.62
N LYS A 133 -14.44 -13.57 -3.64
CA LYS A 133 -13.36 -13.21 -4.55
C LYS A 133 -13.62 -11.87 -5.26
N LYS A 134 -14.86 -11.60 -5.67
CA LYS A 134 -15.23 -10.31 -6.28
C LYS A 134 -15.17 -9.15 -5.29
N LEU A 135 -15.49 -9.39 -4.03
CA LEU A 135 -15.29 -8.41 -2.96
C LEU A 135 -13.80 -8.14 -2.71
N ASP A 136 -12.95 -9.17 -2.74
CA ASP A 136 -11.50 -9.03 -2.61
C ASP A 136 -10.91 -8.18 -3.75
N GLU A 137 -11.36 -8.40 -4.99
CA GLU A 137 -10.98 -7.59 -6.17
C GLU A 137 -11.39 -6.11 -6.01
N ILE A 138 -12.56 -5.83 -5.44
CA ILE A 138 -12.98 -4.45 -5.12
C ILE A 138 -12.12 -3.84 -4.02
N SER A 139 -11.82 -4.61 -2.97
CA SER A 139 -10.94 -4.14 -1.87
C SER A 139 -9.56 -3.77 -2.41
N LEU A 140 -8.98 -4.60 -3.28
CA LEU A 140 -7.69 -4.34 -3.88
C LEU A 140 -7.70 -3.06 -4.72
N ALA A 141 -8.75 -2.83 -5.51
CA ALA A 141 -8.88 -1.61 -6.30
C ALA A 141 -9.01 -0.35 -5.43
N VAL A 142 -9.69 -0.45 -4.28
CA VAL A 142 -9.76 0.62 -3.28
C VAL A 142 -8.39 0.87 -2.63
N ASP A 143 -7.64 -0.18 -2.30
CA ASP A 143 -6.29 -0.06 -1.74
C ASP A 143 -5.33 0.58 -2.75
N ALA A 144 -5.45 0.24 -4.04
CA ALA A 144 -4.72 0.88 -5.13
C ALA A 144 -5.06 2.37 -5.25
N LEU A 145 -6.34 2.74 -5.15
CA LEU A 145 -6.77 4.14 -5.17
C LEU A 145 -6.19 4.92 -3.98
N ASN A 146 -6.20 4.36 -2.78
CA ASN A 146 -5.62 5.00 -1.60
C ASN A 146 -4.11 5.21 -1.77
N LEU A 147 -3.39 4.20 -2.24
CA LEU A 147 -1.96 4.31 -2.52
C LEU A 147 -1.66 5.38 -3.60
N TRP A 148 -2.48 5.45 -4.64
CA TRP A 148 -2.36 6.47 -5.68
C TRP A 148 -2.57 7.89 -5.11
N VAL A 149 -3.56 8.07 -4.23
CA VAL A 149 -3.82 9.35 -3.56
C VAL A 149 -2.59 9.78 -2.73
N ASP A 150 -2.05 8.88 -1.92
CA ASP A 150 -0.88 9.16 -1.07
C ASP A 150 0.35 9.50 -1.91
N LYS A 151 0.59 8.74 -2.99
CA LYS A 151 1.71 9.01 -3.89
C LYS A 151 1.56 10.38 -4.56
N THR A 152 0.39 10.66 -5.12
CA THR A 152 0.11 11.93 -5.82
C THR A 152 0.18 13.14 -4.87
N ALA A 153 -0.23 12.96 -3.62
CA ALA A 153 -0.07 13.96 -2.56
C ALA A 153 1.41 14.20 -2.21
N SER A 154 2.22 13.14 -2.07
CA SER A 154 3.66 13.28 -1.76
C SER A 154 4.46 13.98 -2.87
N GLU A 155 3.96 13.90 -4.11
CA GLU A 155 4.47 14.62 -5.27
C GLU A 155 3.91 16.05 -5.43
N GLN A 156 3.10 16.54 -4.48
CA GLN A 156 2.42 17.85 -4.51
C GLN A 156 1.47 18.05 -5.71
N LYS A 157 1.01 16.95 -6.32
CA LYS A 157 0.06 16.96 -7.45
C LYS A 157 -1.40 16.90 -7.01
N LEU A 158 -1.64 16.74 -5.71
CA LEU A 158 -2.97 16.69 -5.09
C LEU A 158 -2.97 17.50 -3.79
N ASN A 159 -3.98 18.35 -3.62
CA ASN A 159 -4.21 19.06 -2.35
C ASN A 159 -4.89 18.12 -1.34
N ILE A 160 -4.07 17.39 -0.57
CA ILE A 160 -4.56 16.40 0.38
C ILE A 160 -5.32 17.02 1.56
N GLU A 161 -4.94 18.22 2.00
CA GLU A 161 -5.62 18.95 3.08
C GLU A 161 -7.05 19.31 2.68
N LEU A 162 -7.23 19.82 1.46
CA LEU A 162 -8.56 20.10 0.91
C LEU A 162 -9.37 18.82 0.74
N LEU A 163 -8.78 17.74 0.22
CA LEU A 163 -9.46 16.44 0.08
C LEU A 163 -9.98 15.93 1.43
N HIS A 164 -9.15 15.99 2.48
CA HIS A 164 -9.54 15.60 3.83
C HIS A 164 -10.63 16.51 4.39
N SER A 165 -10.50 17.84 4.22
CA SER A 165 -11.52 18.80 4.64
C SER A 165 -12.89 18.52 4.00
N GLU A 166 -12.94 18.23 2.70
CA GLU A 166 -14.18 17.88 2.01
C GLU A 166 -14.75 16.55 2.50
N LYS A 167 -13.91 15.53 2.76
CA LYS A 167 -14.37 14.25 3.33
C LYS A 167 -14.98 14.42 4.72
N GLU A 168 -14.41 15.26 5.58
CA GLU A 168 -14.96 15.50 6.93
C GLU A 168 -16.32 16.20 6.91
N LYS A 169 -16.63 17.01 5.88
CA LYS A 169 -17.96 17.64 5.73
C LYS A 169 -19.08 16.66 5.37
N LEU A 170 -18.74 15.45 4.91
CA LEU A 170 -19.69 14.42 4.49
C LEU A 170 -20.05 13.43 5.61
N LYS A 171 -19.42 13.53 6.78
CA LYS A 171 -19.72 12.72 7.96
C LYS A 171 -20.86 13.32 8.76
#